data_AF-A0A847FZA2-F1
#
_entry.id   AF-A0A847FZA2-F1
#
_cell.length_a   1.000
_cell.length_b   1.000
_cell.length_c   1.000
_cell.angle_alpha   90.00
_cell.angle_beta   90.00
_cell.angle_gamma   90.00
#
_symmetry.space_group_name_H-M   'P 1'
#
loop_
_entity.id
_entity.type
_entity.pdbx_description
1 polymer ?
#
loop_
_entity_poly.entity_id
_entity_poly.type
_entity_poly.pdbx_seq_one_letter_code
_entity_poly.pdbx_strand_id
1 'polypeptide(L)'
;LALFDLEEPEHCLKRGDEWVFAPQEPYELRGDVDNVVFPCGFTLAPDGDTLNIYYGAADTSIAVAQASVDDMLKWLSETERPGFRRRFSDH
;
A
#
# COMPACT_ATOMS: atom_id res chain seq x y z
N LEU A 1 -3.29 -2.40 -1.46
CA LEU A 1 -2.05 -2.09 -2.22
C LEU A 1 -2.26 -2.44 -3.70
N ALA A 2 -1.62 -1.74 -4.63
CA ALA A 2 -1.66 -2.05 -6.06
C ALA A 2 -0.28 -1.80 -6.70
N LEU A 3 0.06 -2.63 -7.68
CA LEU A 3 1.26 -2.53 -8.50
C LEU A 3 0.84 -2.14 -9.92
N PHE A 4 1.48 -1.10 -10.44
CA PHE A 4 1.25 -0.58 -11.78
C PHE A 4 2.46 -0.86 -12.66
N ASP A 5 2.24 -0.80 -13.97
CA ASP A 5 3.30 -0.92 -14.94
C ASP A 5 4.29 0.26 -14.80
N LEU A 6 5.57 -0.03 -15.05
CA LEU A 6 6.64 0.94 -14.88
C LEU A 6 6.67 1.97 -16.02
N GLU A 7 6.31 1.56 -17.23
CA GLU A 7 6.34 2.40 -18.44
C GLU A 7 4.95 2.96 -18.77
N GLU A 8 3.89 2.22 -18.47
CA GLU A 8 2.50 2.61 -18.72
C GLU A 8 1.69 2.69 -17.40
N PRO A 9 1.89 3.73 -16.56
CA PRO A 9 1.43 3.75 -15.16
C PRO A 9 -0.10 3.74 -14.96
N GLU A 10 -0.89 3.99 -16.01
CA GLU A 10 -2.34 3.76 -16.01
C GLU A 10 -2.71 2.26 -15.96
N HIS A 11 -1.79 1.37 -16.34
CA HIS A 11 -2.00 -0.07 -16.37
C HIS A 11 -1.72 -0.69 -15.01
N CYS A 12 -2.79 -1.03 -14.28
CA CYS A 12 -2.69 -1.80 -13.05
C CYS A 12 -2.34 -3.27 -13.37
N LEU A 13 -1.16 -3.72 -12.93
CA LEU A 13 -0.69 -5.10 -13.09
C LEU A 13 -1.29 -6.02 -12.05
N LYS A 14 -1.27 -5.60 -10.77
CA LYS A 14 -1.80 -6.36 -9.64
C LYS A 14 -2.47 -5.42 -8.64
N ARG A 15 -3.49 -5.93 -7.95
CA ARG A 15 -4.16 -5.23 -6.86
C ARG A 15 -4.64 -6.24 -5.83
N GLY A 16 -4.20 -6.06 -4.59
CA GLY A 16 -4.71 -6.84 -3.47
C GLY A 16 -6.19 -6.54 -3.21
N ASP A 17 -6.92 -7.53 -2.72
CA ASP A 17 -8.33 -7.44 -2.38
C ASP A 17 -8.59 -7.11 -0.91
N GLU A 18 -7.55 -7.12 -0.07
CA GLU A 18 -7.62 -6.72 1.34
C GLU A 18 -6.95 -5.37 1.63
N TRP A 19 -7.31 -4.83 2.81
CA TRP A 19 -6.68 -3.66 3.39
C TRP A 19 -5.30 -4.03 3.92
N VAL A 20 -4.27 -3.29 3.51
CA VAL A 20 -2.89 -3.48 4.02
C VAL A 20 -2.55 -2.57 5.18
N PHE A 21 -3.42 -1.57 5.45
CA PHE A 21 -3.19 -0.58 6.49
C PHE A 21 -4.52 -0.03 6.99
N ALA A 22 -4.74 -0.13 8.29
CA ALA A 22 -5.97 0.28 8.98
C ALA A 22 -5.64 0.78 10.40
N PRO A 23 -6.48 1.64 11.00
CA PRO A 23 -6.29 2.14 12.36
C PRO A 23 -6.34 1.01 13.39
N GLN A 24 -5.36 0.95 14.28
CA GLN A 24 -5.25 -0.03 15.36
C GLN A 24 -4.75 0.61 16.66
N GLU A 25 -3.84 1.57 16.56
CA GLU A 25 -3.22 2.22 17.73
C GLU A 25 -4.11 3.33 18.31
N PRO A 26 -4.00 3.65 19.62
CA PRO A 26 -4.84 4.66 20.25
C PRO A 26 -4.83 6.03 19.57
N TYR A 27 -3.67 6.44 19.04
CA TYR A 27 -3.49 7.72 18.33
C TYR A 27 -4.03 7.70 16.89
N GLU A 28 -4.43 6.54 16.37
CA GLU A 28 -5.09 6.38 15.07
C GLU A 28 -6.61 6.25 15.23
N LEU A 29 -7.03 5.68 16.36
CA LEU A 29 -8.44 5.46 16.68
C LEU A 29 -9.13 6.74 17.19
N ARG A 30 -8.39 7.66 17.81
CA ARG A 30 -8.96 8.90 18.37
C ARG A 30 -8.15 10.15 18.08
N GLY A 31 -8.85 11.19 17.65
CA GLY A 31 -8.29 12.50 17.32
C GLY A 31 -9.36 13.48 16.87
N ASP A 32 -8.98 14.43 16.02
CA ASP A 32 -9.91 15.37 15.39
C ASP A 32 -10.86 14.63 14.43
N VAL A 33 -10.38 13.54 13.82
CA VAL A 33 -11.19 12.59 13.04
C VAL A 33 -10.87 11.16 13.48
N ASP A 34 -11.80 10.51 14.18
CA ASP A 34 -11.61 9.15 14.71
C ASP A 34 -11.46 8.08 13.61
N ASN A 35 -10.68 7.04 13.90
CA ASN A 35 -10.47 5.85 13.05
C ASN A 35 -9.93 6.19 11.65
N VAL A 36 -8.91 7.05 11.58
CA VAL A 36 -8.27 7.43 10.31
C VAL A 36 -6.77 7.17 10.34
N VAL A 37 -6.29 6.52 9.28
CA VAL A 37 -4.88 6.51 8.88
C VAL A 37 -4.79 6.93 7.42
N PHE A 38 -3.87 7.83 7.09
CA PHE A 38 -3.74 8.37 5.74
C PHE A 38 -2.26 8.53 5.33
N PRO A 39 -1.69 7.58 4.56
CA PRO A 39 -0.32 7.68 4.05
C PRO A 39 -0.12 8.89 3.14
N CYS A 40 0.90 9.70 3.43
CA CYS A 40 1.19 10.94 2.69
C CYS A 40 2.54 10.92 1.97
N GLY A 41 3.43 10.00 2.33
CA GLY A 41 4.75 9.90 1.72
C GLY A 41 5.56 8.77 2.32
N PHE A 42 6.66 8.43 1.66
CA PHE A 42 7.57 7.41 2.13
C PHE A 42 9.01 7.73 1.76
N THR A 43 9.95 7.12 2.47
CA THR A 43 11.36 7.07 2.10
C THR A 43 11.81 5.62 2.02
N LEU A 44 12.61 5.28 1.02
CA LEU A 44 13.31 4.00 0.96
C LEU A 44 14.64 4.11 1.73
N ALA A 45 14.87 3.20 2.66
CA ALA A 45 16.12 3.13 3.39
C ALA A 45 17.28 2.69 2.47
N PRO A 46 18.56 2.92 2.86
CA PRO A 46 19.71 2.55 2.04
C PRO A 46 19.87 1.06 1.75
N ASP A 47 19.15 0.19 2.47
CA ASP A 47 19.12 -1.26 2.21
C ASP A 47 18.35 -1.62 0.93
N GLY A 48 17.60 -0.69 0.36
CA GLY A 48 16.80 -0.89 -0.86
C GLY A 48 15.47 -1.62 -0.63
N ASP A 49 15.10 -1.91 0.62
CA ASP A 49 13.92 -2.71 0.94
C ASP A 49 13.02 -2.07 2.01
N THR A 50 13.60 -1.43 3.03
CA THR A 50 12.81 -0.86 4.12
C THR A 50 12.16 0.45 3.69
N LEU A 51 10.84 0.46 3.59
CA LEU A 51 10.02 1.65 3.40
C LEU A 51 9.58 2.22 4.75
N ASN A 52 9.97 3.45 5.04
CA ASN A 52 9.37 4.24 6.12
C ASN A 52 8.20 5.03 5.54
N ILE A 53 6.97 4.67 5.93
CA ILE A 53 5.73 5.28 5.46
C ILE A 53 5.27 6.29 6.50
N TYR A 54 5.24 7.57 6.12
CA TYR A 54 4.74 8.66 6.95
C TYR A 54 3.25 8.87 6.67
N TYR A 55 2.44 8.85 7.72
CA TYR A 55 1.00 8.91 7.61
C TYR A 55 0.39 9.81 8.68
N GLY A 56 -0.73 10.45 8.33
CA GLY A 56 -1.59 11.13 9.28
C GLY A 56 -2.38 10.11 10.08
N ALA A 57 -2.43 10.30 11.40
CA ALA A 57 -3.20 9.49 12.33
C ALA A 57 -4.26 10.36 13.02
N ALA A 58 -5.51 9.96 12.85
CA ALA A 58 -6.72 10.61 13.37
C ALA A 58 -6.82 12.13 13.10
N ASP A 59 -6.25 12.61 11.99
CA ASP A 59 -6.08 14.03 11.64
C ASP A 59 -5.43 14.89 12.74
N THR A 60 -4.66 14.27 13.64
CA THR A 60 -4.08 14.93 14.81
C THR A 60 -2.57 14.79 14.90
N SER A 61 -2.01 13.68 14.41
CA SER A 61 -0.59 13.38 14.54
C SER A 61 0.00 12.85 13.24
N ILE A 62 1.32 12.93 13.11
CA ILE A 62 2.08 12.21 12.10
C ILE A 62 2.78 11.04 12.78
N ALA A 63 2.63 9.84 12.21
CA ALA A 63 3.29 8.63 12.65
C ALA A 63 4.08 8.00 11.50
N VAL A 64 4.88 6.98 11.82
CA VAL A 64 5.68 6.24 10.85
C VAL A 64 5.44 4.74 11.02
N ALA A 65 5.15 4.07 9.92
CA ALA A 65 5.11 2.61 9.82
C ALA A 65 6.28 2.13 8.94
N GLN A 66 6.76 0.92 9.19
CA GLN A 66 7.81 0.31 8.37
C GLN A 66 7.26 -0.91 7.63
N ALA A 67 7.64 -1.05 6.36
CA ALA A 67 7.30 -2.19 5.52
C ALA A 67 8.51 -2.59 4.66
N SER A 68 8.55 -3.85 4.22
CA SER A 68 9.52 -4.33 3.22
C SER A 68 8.89 -4.27 1.83
N VAL A 69 9.66 -3.80 0.83
CA VAL A 69 9.25 -3.81 -0.58
C VAL A 69 9.07 -5.25 -1.04
N ASP A 70 10.01 -6.12 -0.71
CA ASP A 70 9.98 -7.54 -1.08
C ASP A 70 8.76 -8.25 -0.50
N ASP A 71 8.45 -8.02 0.79
CA ASP A 71 7.26 -8.62 1.42
C ASP A 71 5.96 -8.12 0.79
N MET A 72 5.88 -6.82 0.44
CA MET A 72 4.71 -6.27 -0.24
C MET A 72 4.52 -6.84 -1.65
N LEU A 73 5.60 -7.00 -2.42
CA LEU A 73 5.57 -7.60 -3.74
C LEU A 73 5.19 -9.08 -3.68
N LYS A 74 5.75 -9.80 -2.69
CA LYS A 74 5.41 -11.19 -2.40
C LYS A 74 3.92 -11.32 -2.06
N TRP A 75 3.43 -10.52 -1.11
CA TRP A 75 2.02 -10.50 -0.74
C TRP A 75 1.13 -10.28 -1.98
N LEU A 76 1.39 -9.25 -2.79
CA LEU A 76 0.64 -8.99 -4.03
C LEU A 76 0.66 -10.14 -5.03
N SER A 77 1.73 -10.93 -5.07
CA SER A 77 1.82 -12.11 -5.94
C SER A 77 0.99 -13.29 -5.44
N GLU A 78 0.78 -13.37 -4.12
CA GLU A 78 0.00 -14.43 -3.48
C GLU A 78 -1.50 -14.09 -3.44
N THR A 79 -1.87 -12.81 -3.37
CA THR A 79 -3.27 -12.36 -3.27
C THR A 79 -4.02 -12.25 -4.62
N GLU A 80 -3.59 -12.96 -5.66
CA GLU A 80 -4.20 -12.84 -6.99
C GLU A 80 -5.68 -13.28 -7.02
N ARG A 81 -6.54 -12.42 -7.59
CA ARG A 81 -7.91 -12.78 -7.92
C ARG A 81 -7.93 -13.82 -9.05
N PRO A 82 -8.65 -14.95 -8.92
CA PRO A 82 -8.94 -15.80 -10.06
C PRO A 82 -9.94 -15.08 -10.97
N GLY A 83 -9.47 -14.41 -12.02
CA GLY A 83 -10.36 -13.77 -13.01
C GLY A 83 -9.74 -12.67 -13.89
N PHE A 84 -8.57 -12.12 -13.54
CA PHE A 84 -7.89 -11.12 -14.37
C PHE A 84 -6.97 -11.79 -15.41
N ARG A 85 -7.53 -12.67 -16.25
CA ARG A 85 -6.85 -13.11 -17.49
C ARG A 85 -7.19 -12.11 -18.59
N ARG A 86 -6.21 -11.33 -19.05
CA ARG A 86 -6.34 -10.49 -20.25
C ARG A 86 -6.69 -11.40 -21.43
N ARG A 87 -7.84 -11.19 -22.07
CA ARG A 87 -8.04 -11.57 -23.47
C ARG A 87 -7.25 -10.58 -24.31
N PHE A 88 -6.00 -10.90 -24.60
CA PHE A 88 -5.37 -10.35 -25.79
C PHE A 88 -5.72 -11.30 -26.93
N SER A 89 -6.61 -10.85 -27.82
CA SER A 89 -6.69 -11.43 -29.16
C SER A 89 -5.67 -10.71 -30.02
N ASP A 90 -4.75 -11.48 -30.60
CA ASP A 90 -3.89 -11.05 -31.71
C ASP A 90 -4.72 -10.36 -32.80
N HIS A 91 -4.39 -9.12 -33.15
CA HIS A 91 -4.64 -8.50 -34.47
C HIS A 91 -3.37 -7.75 -34.88
#